data_AF-A0A095ZDZ2-F1
#
_entry.id   AF-A0A095ZDZ2-F1
#
_cell.length_a   1.000
_cell.length_b   1.000
_cell.length_c   1.000
_cell.angle_alpha   90.00
_cell.angle_beta   90.00
_cell.angle_gamma   90.00
#
_symmetry.space_group_name_H-M   'P 1'
#
loop_
_entity.id
_entity.type
_entity.pdbx_description
1 polymer ?
#
loop_
_entity_poly.entity_id
_entity_poly.type
_entity_poly.pdbx_seq_one_letter_code
_entity_poly.pdbx_strand_id
1 'polypeptide(L)'
;MEWDEKRVCVHLDKALSDTINLSKTLDGGFAKRSNPSKMPRHVFHNLALGGENGGDTDETALSIRYVTGHIRRYKKQKPRVHASAIKSLSP
;
A
#
# COMPACT_ATOMS: atom_id res chain seq x y z
N MET A 1 -3.20 0.45 -5.94
CA MET A 1 -1.87 0.06 -5.44
C MET A 1 -1.88 -1.42 -5.14
N GLU A 2 -0.92 -2.16 -5.68
CA GLU A 2 -0.66 -3.56 -5.37
C GLU A 2 0.64 -3.65 -4.56
N TRP A 3 0.65 -4.46 -3.51
CA TRP A 3 1.77 -4.54 -2.57
C TRP A 3 2.00 -5.97 -2.12
N ASP A 4 3.19 -6.50 -2.40
CA ASP A 4 3.64 -7.81 -1.95
C ASP A 4 5.03 -7.76 -1.28
N GLU A 5 5.60 -8.92 -0.95
CA GLU A 5 6.90 -9.02 -0.28
C GLU A 5 8.10 -8.56 -1.10
N LYS A 6 7.94 -8.34 -2.41
CA LYS A 6 8.99 -7.99 -3.37
C LYS A 6 8.86 -6.56 -3.89
N ARG A 7 7.65 -6.07 -4.10
CA ARG A 7 7.41 -4.77 -4.76
C ARG A 7 6.11 -4.09 -4.37
N VAL A 8 6.05 -2.80 -4.65
CA VAL A 8 4.84 -1.99 -4.65
C VAL A 8 4.62 -1.47 -6.06
N CYS A 9 3.41 -1.68 -6.61
CA CYS A 9 3.01 -1.19 -7.92
C CYS A 9 1.86 -0.20 -7.78
N VAL A 10 2.04 1.00 -8.31
CA VAL A 10 1.02 2.06 -8.32
C VAL A 10 0.39 2.11 -9.70
N HIS A 11 -0.94 2.15 -9.72
CA HIS A 11 -1.72 2.13 -10.95
C HIS A 11 -2.67 3.32 -10.96
N LEU A 12 -2.83 3.94 -12.12
CA LEU A 12 -3.84 4.95 -12.42
C LEU A 12 -4.68 4.42 -13.58
N ASP A 13 -6.00 4.42 -13.45
CA ASP A 13 -6.93 3.90 -14.48
C ASP A 13 -6.56 2.52 -15.04
N LYS A 14 -6.11 1.63 -14.14
CA LYS A 14 -5.64 0.26 -14.44
C LYS A 14 -4.31 0.17 -15.20
N ALA A 15 -3.71 1.30 -15.61
CA ALA A 15 -2.37 1.33 -16.18
C ALA A 15 -1.31 1.38 -15.08
N LEU A 16 -0.20 0.65 -15.26
CA LEU A 16 0.95 0.71 -14.36
C LEU A 16 1.65 2.06 -14.52
N SER A 17 1.71 2.83 -13.43
CA SER A 17 2.36 4.14 -13.41
C SER A 17 3.77 4.07 -12.84
N ASP A 18 3.96 3.31 -11.77
CA ASP A 18 5.26 3.20 -11.10
C ASP A 18 5.43 1.85 -10.39
N THR A 19 6.68 1.40 -10.23
CA THR A 19 7.07 0.19 -9.53
C THR A 19 8.26 0.43 -8.61
N ILE A 20 8.08 0.13 -7.33
CA ILE A 20 9.10 0.23 -6.31
C ILE A 20 9.57 -1.19 -5.94
N ASN A 21 10.86 -1.48 -6.13
CA ASN A 21 11.47 -2.75 -5.73
C ASN A 21 11.92 -2.70 -4.26
N LEU A 22 11.33 -3.54 -3.42
CA LEU A 22 11.61 -3.56 -1.98
C LEU A 22 13.04 -4.02 -1.65
N SER A 23 13.75 -4.71 -2.54
CA SER A 23 15.16 -5.01 -2.31
C SER A 23 16.04 -3.76 -2.28
N LYS A 24 15.55 -2.65 -2.86
CA LYS A 24 16.25 -1.36 -2.93
C LYS A 24 15.77 -0.35 -1.88
N THR A 25 14.82 -0.72 -1.03
CA THR A 25 14.25 0.15 0.03
C THR A 25 14.71 -0.26 1.42
N LEU A 26 15.93 -0.78 1.54
CA LEU A 26 16.53 -1.06 2.84
C LEU A 26 16.94 0.26 3.48
N ASP A 27 16.64 0.41 4.77
CA ASP A 27 17.12 1.54 5.54
C ASP A 27 18.66 1.57 5.55
N GLY A 28 19.23 2.75 5.25
CA GLY A 28 20.67 2.95 5.08
C GLY A 28 21.49 2.90 6.37
N GLY A 29 20.90 2.82 7.55
CA GLY A 29 21.70 2.70 8.78
C GLY A 29 20.93 2.62 10.08
N PHE A 30 20.02 3.57 10.35
CA PHE A 30 19.43 3.77 11.67
C PHE A 30 18.53 2.60 12.11
N ALA A 31 17.84 1.95 11.17
CA ALA A 31 16.94 0.85 11.47
C ALA A 31 17.51 -0.54 11.12
N LYS A 32 18.82 -0.77 11.29
CA LYS A 32 19.50 -2.07 11.10
C LYS A 32 19.21 -2.74 9.74
N ARG A 33 19.21 -1.99 8.63
CA ARG A 33 18.82 -2.48 7.28
C ARG A 33 17.43 -3.14 7.24
N SER A 34 16.52 -2.74 8.11
CA SER A 34 15.12 -3.15 8.00
C SER A 34 14.48 -2.51 6.77
N ASN A 35 13.38 -3.09 6.33
CA ASN A 35 12.61 -2.57 5.21
C ASN A 35 11.32 -1.93 5.76
N PRO A 36 11.18 -0.59 5.79
CA PRO A 36 9.99 0.07 6.34
C PRO A 36 8.72 -0.31 5.57
N SER A 37 8.89 -0.63 4.28
CA SER A 37 7.83 -1.11 3.40
C SER A 37 7.35 -2.53 3.70
N LYS A 38 7.96 -3.25 4.66
CA LYS A 38 7.48 -4.55 5.17
C LYS A 38 6.79 -4.48 6.53
N MET A 39 6.67 -3.29 7.13
CA MET A 39 5.99 -3.09 8.41
C MET A 39 4.48 -2.87 8.24
N PRO A 40 3.66 -3.08 9.29
CA PRO A 40 2.25 -2.66 9.29
C PRO A 40 2.13 -1.16 9.04
N ARG A 41 1.10 -0.74 8.29
CA ARG A 41 0.86 0.66 7.94
C ARG A 41 -0.61 1.01 7.97
N HIS A 42 -0.86 2.30 8.11
CA HIS A 42 -2.18 2.92 8.04
C HIS A 42 -2.34 3.66 6.70
N VAL A 43 -3.58 3.74 6.22
CA VAL A 43 -3.93 4.59 5.06
C VAL A 43 -4.44 5.91 5.61
N PHE A 44 -3.80 7.00 5.21
CA PHE A 44 -4.31 8.36 5.46
C PHE A 44 -5.04 8.85 4.22
N HIS A 45 -6.20 9.43 4.42
CA HIS A 45 -7.02 10.05 3.38
C HIS A 45 -7.35 11.46 3.87
N ASN A 46 -6.77 12.48 3.23
CA ASN A 46 -6.92 13.86 3.63
C ASN A 46 -7.07 14.79 2.42
N LEU A 47 -7.43 16.03 2.71
CA LEU A 47 -7.31 17.17 1.81
C LEU A 47 -6.36 18.16 2.51
N ALA A 48 -5.07 18.08 2.17
CA ALA A 48 -4.08 19.05 2.64
C ALA A 48 -4.18 20.34 1.79
N LEU A 49 -4.03 21.50 2.43
CA LEU A 49 -4.06 22.81 1.79
C LEU A 49 -2.75 23.56 2.08
N GLY A 50 -2.12 24.06 1.01
CA GLY A 50 -0.86 24.81 1.05
C GLY A 50 0.35 24.03 1.56
N GLY A 51 1.36 24.77 2.04
CA GLY A 51 2.59 24.26 2.66
C GLY A 51 3.84 24.51 1.79
N GLU A 52 5.02 24.15 2.30
CA GLU A 52 6.30 24.47 1.62
C GLU A 52 6.38 23.98 0.17
N ASN A 53 5.88 22.77 -0.10
CA ASN A 53 5.81 22.20 -1.46
C ASN A 53 4.43 22.37 -2.12
N GLY A 54 3.45 22.90 -1.38
CA GLY A 54 2.06 23.07 -1.83
C GLY A 54 1.71 24.51 -2.22
N GLY A 55 2.58 25.48 -1.90
CA GLY A 55 2.34 26.91 -2.11
C GLY A 55 1.36 27.51 -1.12
N ASP A 56 0.97 28.76 -1.38
CA ASP A 56 -0.05 29.45 -0.59
C ASP A 56 -1.45 28.96 -0.96
N THR A 57 -2.34 28.94 0.02
CA THR A 57 -3.74 28.59 -0.21
C THR A 57 -4.51 29.80 -0.72
N ASP A 58 -5.21 29.66 -1.84
CA ASP A 58 -6.15 30.68 -2.31
C ASP A 58 -7.43 30.63 -1.47
N GLU A 59 -7.57 31.60 -0.58
CA GLU A 59 -8.72 31.69 0.32
C GLU A 59 -10.04 31.96 -0.43
N THR A 60 -9.97 32.57 -1.61
CA THR A 60 -11.17 32.87 -2.42
C THR A 60 -11.78 31.63 -3.06
N ALA A 61 -10.99 30.56 -3.19
CA ALA A 61 -11.42 29.26 -3.69
C ALA A 61 -11.93 28.32 -2.58
N LEU A 62 -11.94 28.74 -1.31
CA LEU A 62 -12.42 27.92 -0.21
C LEU A 62 -13.93 27.64 -0.34
N SER A 63 -14.37 26.50 0.19
CA SER A 63 -15.61 25.74 -0.14
C SER A 63 -15.41 24.56 -1.11
N ILE A 64 -14.17 24.16 -1.34
CA ILE A 64 -13.85 22.92 -2.08
C ILE A 64 -14.27 21.66 -1.33
N ARG A 65 -14.68 20.65 -2.09
CA ARG A 65 -15.00 19.31 -1.59
C ARG A 65 -14.14 18.27 -2.28
N TYR A 66 -13.45 17.45 -1.49
CA TYR A 66 -12.77 16.27 -1.98
C TYR A 66 -13.66 15.05 -1.79
N VAL A 67 -14.19 14.51 -2.89
CA VAL A 67 -15.21 13.46 -2.87
C VAL A 67 -14.63 12.15 -3.37
N THR A 68 -14.65 11.13 -2.50
CA THR A 68 -14.20 9.78 -2.81
C THR A 68 -15.40 8.84 -2.86
N GLY A 69 -15.65 8.21 -4.00
CA GLY A 69 -16.78 7.29 -4.15
C GLY A 69 -16.64 6.02 -3.30
N HIS A 70 -15.46 5.40 -3.29
CA HIS A 70 -15.16 4.26 -2.42
C HIS A 70 -13.66 4.03 -2.26
N ILE A 71 -13.27 3.42 -1.15
CA ILE A 71 -11.93 2.88 -0.92
C ILE A 71 -12.08 1.39 -0.65
N ARG A 72 -11.32 0.55 -1.38
CA ARG A 72 -11.34 -0.90 -1.23
C ARG A 72 -9.93 -1.43 -0.97
N ARG A 73 -9.85 -2.40 -0.06
CA ARG A 73 -8.63 -3.17 0.21
C ARG A 73 -8.92 -4.64 0.00
N TYR A 74 -8.09 -5.28 -0.81
CA TYR A 74 -8.14 -6.71 -1.04
C TYR A 74 -6.87 -7.36 -0.49
N LYS A 75 -6.99 -8.61 -0.03
CA LYS A 75 -5.85 -9.43 0.39
C LYS A 75 -6.01 -10.80 -0.24
N LYS A 76 -4.99 -11.25 -0.97
CA LYS A 76 -4.97 -12.61 -1.52
C LYS A 76 -5.04 -13.61 -0.36
N GLN A 77 -6.00 -14.53 -0.42
CA GLN A 77 -6.08 -15.62 0.56
C GLN A 77 -5.06 -16.71 0.19
N LYS A 78 -4.41 -17.30 1.19
CA LYS A 78 -3.69 -18.56 0.97
C LYS A 78 -4.72 -19.67 0.77
N PRO A 79 -4.50 -20.62 -0.17
CA PRO A 79 -5.37 -21.78 -0.30
C PRO A 79 -5.46 -22.50 1.03
N ARG A 80 -6.68 -22.76 1.50
CA ARG A 80 -6.90 -23.52 2.73
C ARG A 80 -6.70 -25.00 2.39
N VAL A 81 -5.55 -25.56 2.75
CA VAL A 81 -5.34 -27.00 2.61
C VAL A 81 -6.17 -27.69 3.71
N HIS A 82 -7.26 -28.34 3.35
CA HIS A 82 -8.03 -29.16 4.29
C HIS A 82 -7.19 -30.41 4.64
N ALA A 83 -6.71 -30.47 5.88
CA ALA A 83 -5.93 -31.60 6.42
C ALA A 83 -6.79 -32.83 6.74
N SER A 84 -7.75 -33.18 5.88
CA SER A 84 -8.70 -34.28 6.11
C SER A 84 -8.57 -35.45 5.13
N ALA A 85 -7.47 -35.55 4.36
CA ALA A 85 -7.26 -36.65 3.42
C ALA A 85 -5.94 -37.41 3.60
N ILE A 86 -5.37 -37.43 4.81
CA ILE A 86 -4.22 -38.31 5.14
C ILE A 86 -4.56 -39.10 6.41
N LYS A 87 -5.59 -39.92 6.35
CA LYS A 87 -5.87 -41.01 7.31
C LYS A 87 -6.53 -42.16 6.56
N SER A 88 -5.83 -42.77 5.63
CA SER A 88 -6.22 -44.09 5.12
C SER A 88 -5.08 -44.93 4.56
N LEU A 89 -3.81 -44.55 4.77
CA LEU A 89 -2.67 -45.36 4.34
C LEU A 89 -1.59 -45.35 5.42
N SER A 90 -1.71 -46.29 6.36
CA SER A 90 -0.60 -46.89 7.11
C SER A 90 -1.10 -48.20 7.75
N PRO A 91 -0.26 -49.24 7.85
CA PRO A 91 0.69 -49.80 6.89
C PRO A 91 0.07 -50.94 6.05
#